data_AF-A0A0C9XPA1-F1
#
_entry.id   AF-A0A0C9XPA1-F1
#
_cell.length_a   1.000
_cell.length_b   1.000
_cell.length_c   1.000
_cell.angle_alpha   90.00
_cell.angle_beta   90.00
_cell.angle_gamma   90.00
#
_symmetry.space_group_name_H-M   'P 1'
#
loop_
_entity.id
_entity.type
_entity.pdbx_description
1 polymer ?
#
loop_
_entity_poly.entity_id
_entity_poly.type
_entity_poly.pdbx_seq_one_letter_code
_entity_poly.pdbx_strand_id
1 'polypeptide(L)'
;MIFGSLTRKHALILQRRLSTSQRSSGAPVHRIPKPEGEDFRPPWVYLMSRLVSFTVIPAVAFYSVFFYDFGDREHVFQPARRWAARLHTSFVTLSPAEEGLIKADDETRDK
;
A
#
# COMPACT_ATOMS: atom_id res chain seq x y z
N MET A 1 43.28 51.80 -16.27
CA MET A 1 43.11 50.55 -15.50
C MET A 1 42.76 50.94 -14.07
N ILE A 2 41.50 50.72 -13.65
CA ILE A 2 40.97 51.16 -12.34
C ILE A 2 40.59 49.91 -11.53
N PHE A 3 40.99 49.92 -10.27
CA PHE A 3 40.84 48.88 -9.26
C PHE A 3 39.38 48.46 -9.00
N GLY A 4 39.20 47.19 -8.62
CA GLY A 4 37.93 46.70 -8.08
C GLY A 4 38.03 45.28 -7.55
N SER A 5 38.74 45.08 -6.43
CA SER A 5 38.61 43.86 -5.63
C SER A 5 37.21 43.82 -5.01
N LEU A 6 36.45 42.75 -5.26
CA LEU A 6 35.28 42.42 -4.44
C LEU A 6 35.48 41.03 -3.81
N THR A 7 36.34 41.01 -2.79
CA THR A 7 36.11 40.17 -1.62
C THR A 7 34.75 40.53 -1.03
N ARG A 8 33.81 39.59 -1.01
CA ARG A 8 32.77 39.56 0.02
C ARG A 8 32.41 38.12 0.33
N LYS A 9 33.10 37.62 1.36
CA LYS A 9 32.72 36.45 2.14
C LYS A 9 31.33 36.70 2.71
N HIS A 10 30.35 35.91 2.32
CA HIS A 10 29.13 35.72 3.11
C HIS A 10 29.05 34.23 3.45
N ALA A 11 29.88 33.86 4.41
CA ALA A 11 29.54 32.77 5.31
C ALA A 11 28.36 33.23 6.18
N LEU A 12 27.72 32.24 6.80
CA LEU A 12 26.58 32.32 7.70
C LEU A 12 25.23 32.29 6.98
N ILE A 13 24.66 31.09 6.92
CA ILE A 13 23.46 30.71 7.67
C ILE A 13 23.04 29.34 7.12
N LEU A 14 23.28 28.28 7.90
CA LEU A 14 22.29 27.26 8.29
C LEU A 14 23.02 26.12 9.01
N GLN A 15 23.51 26.37 10.24
CA GLN A 15 23.76 25.25 11.15
C GLN A 15 22.40 24.68 11.56
N ARG A 16 21.87 23.76 10.76
CA ARG A 16 20.76 22.90 11.14
C ARG A 16 21.29 21.90 12.15
N ARG A 17 21.46 22.33 13.41
CA ARG A 17 21.60 21.43 14.54
C ARG A 17 20.28 20.68 14.67
N LEU A 18 20.23 19.46 14.14
CA LEU A 18 19.21 18.48 14.49
C LEU A 18 19.49 18.01 15.93
N SER A 19 19.22 18.88 16.90
CA SER A 19 19.09 18.45 18.29
C SER A 19 17.74 17.77 18.42
N THR A 20 17.68 16.50 18.03
CA THR A 20 16.72 15.56 18.62
C THR A 20 17.11 15.44 20.09
N SER A 21 16.59 16.38 20.88
CA SER A 21 16.52 16.22 22.33
C SER A 21 15.48 15.14 22.56
N GLN A 22 15.94 13.90 22.56
CA GLN A 22 15.15 12.77 23.03
C GLN A 22 15.01 12.93 24.54
N ARG A 23 14.08 13.80 24.95
CA ARG A 23 13.65 13.91 26.34
C ARG A 23 12.89 12.62 26.62
N SER A 24 13.61 11.60 27.08
CA SER A 24 13.04 10.38 27.66
C SER A 24 12.29 10.79 28.92
N SER A 25 11.07 11.27 28.73
CA SER A 25 10.06 11.29 29.79
C SER A 25 9.90 9.82 30.18
N GLY A 26 10.42 9.48 31.36
CA GLY A 26 10.32 8.15 31.96
C GLY A 26 8.89 7.86 32.37
N ALA A 27 7.97 7.82 31.41
CA ALA A 27 6.70 7.15 31.61
C ALA A 27 7.03 5.69 31.94
N PRO A 28 6.55 5.15 33.08
CA PRO A 28 6.75 3.74 33.38
C PRO A 28 6.14 2.94 32.24
N VAL A 29 7.00 2.28 31.47
CA VAL A 29 6.58 1.32 30.45
C VAL A 29 5.73 0.29 31.19
N HIS A 30 4.43 0.29 30.93
CA HIS A 30 3.52 -0.72 31.46
C HIS A 30 3.99 -2.08 30.92
N ARG A 31 4.78 -2.79 31.72
CA ARG A 31 5.22 -4.15 31.42
C ARG A 31 4.00 -5.03 31.65
N ILE A 32 3.43 -5.52 30.56
CA ILE A 32 2.38 -6.54 30.62
C ILE A 32 2.93 -7.68 31.48
N PRO A 33 2.27 -8.04 32.60
CA PRO A 33 2.74 -9.11 33.47
C PRO A 33 2.88 -10.39 32.64
N LYS A 34 4.03 -11.06 32.75
CA LYS A 34 4.26 -12.35 32.10
C LYS A 34 3.22 -13.32 32.67
N PRO A 35 2.46 -14.05 31.85
CA PRO A 35 1.45 -14.96 32.35
C PRO A 35 2.13 -15.99 33.25
N GLU A 36 1.75 -16.03 34.52
CA GLU A 36 2.24 -17.01 35.48
C GLU A 36 1.40 -18.28 35.33
N GLY A 37 1.97 -19.26 34.62
CA GLY A 37 1.36 -20.55 34.36
C GLY A 37 2.02 -21.22 33.15
N GLU A 38 2.33 -22.51 33.25
CA GLU A 38 2.72 -23.30 32.08
C GLU A 38 1.51 -23.41 31.15
N ASP A 39 1.67 -22.96 29.91
CA ASP A 39 0.59 -23.03 28.94
C ASP A 39 0.40 -24.49 28.48
N PHE A 40 -0.75 -25.08 28.80
CA PHE A 40 -1.06 -26.49 28.56
C PHE A 40 -1.30 -26.85 27.08
N ARG A 41 -1.26 -25.86 26.19
CA ARG A 41 -1.63 -26.05 24.79
C ARG A 41 -0.48 -26.67 23.99
N PRO A 42 -0.73 -27.75 23.24
CA PRO A 42 0.27 -28.32 22.35
C PRO A 42 0.81 -27.27 21.35
N PRO A 43 2.11 -27.30 21.01
CA PRO A 43 2.74 -26.29 20.14
C PRO A 43 2.07 -26.10 18.77
N TRP A 44 1.44 -27.16 18.24
CA TRP A 44 0.74 -27.12 16.95
C TRP A 44 -0.49 -26.21 16.98
N VAL A 45 -1.11 -26.00 18.15
CA VAL A 45 -2.30 -25.14 18.29
C VAL A 45 -1.93 -23.70 17.91
N TYR A 46 -0.80 -23.18 18.40
CA TYR A 46 -0.35 -21.84 18.05
C TYR A 46 0.00 -21.71 16.58
N LEU A 47 0.59 -22.75 15.99
CA LEU A 47 0.86 -22.78 14.55
C LEU A 47 -0.44 -22.66 13.75
N MET A 48 -1.47 -23.42 14.11
CA MET A 48 -2.77 -23.38 13.45
C MET A 48 -3.49 -22.06 13.69
N SER A 49 -3.52 -21.56 14.93
CA SER A 49 -4.10 -20.24 15.22
C SER A 49 -3.41 -19.12 14.45
N ARG A 50 -2.09 -19.20 14.31
CA ARG A 50 -1.32 -18.23 13.52
C ARG A 50 -1.62 -18.36 12.04
N LEU A 51 -1.65 -19.58 11.50
CA LEU A 51 -2.01 -19.85 10.12
C LEU A 51 -3.42 -19.32 9.80
N VAL A 52 -4.41 -19.67 10.62
CA VAL A 52 -5.80 -19.21 10.48
C VAL A 52 -5.87 -17.68 10.50
N SER A 53 -5.16 -17.03 11.42
CA SER A 53 -5.15 -15.56 11.46
C SER A 53 -4.55 -14.98 10.19
N PHE A 54 -3.44 -15.55 9.72
CA PHE A 54 -2.77 -15.12 8.49
C PHE A 54 -3.55 -15.44 7.21
N THR A 55 -4.49 -16.39 7.22
CA THR A 55 -5.30 -16.73 6.05
C THR A 55 -6.66 -16.04 6.07
N VAL A 56 -7.36 -16.06 7.20
CA VAL A 56 -8.74 -15.56 7.32
C VAL A 56 -8.78 -14.04 7.16
N ILE A 57 -7.89 -13.30 7.83
CA ILE A 57 -7.88 -11.83 7.77
C ILE A 57 -7.72 -11.33 6.32
N PRO A 58 -6.69 -11.75 5.55
CA PRO A 58 -6.58 -11.31 4.17
C PRO A 58 -7.68 -11.89 3.27
N ALA A 59 -8.17 -13.11 3.52
CA ALA A 59 -9.28 -13.67 2.73
C ALA A 59 -10.56 -12.82 2.87
N VAL A 60 -10.90 -12.39 4.09
CA VAL A 60 -12.05 -11.51 4.34
C VAL A 60 -11.85 -10.15 3.68
N ALA A 61 -10.64 -9.58 3.76
CA ALA A 61 -10.32 -8.32 3.09
C ALA A 61 -10.48 -8.44 1.56
N PHE A 62 -9.96 -9.53 0.98
CA PHE A 62 -10.09 -9.80 -0.46
C PHE A 62 -11.55 -9.98 -0.89
N TYR A 63 -12.30 -10.79 -0.14
CA TYR A 63 -13.74 -10.99 -0.39
C TYR A 63 -14.50 -9.67 -0.33
N SER A 64 -14.20 -8.84 0.67
CA SER A 64 -14.80 -7.52 0.83
C SER A 64 -14.49 -6.62 -0.38
N VAL A 65 -13.24 -6.59 -0.83
CA VAL A 65 -12.83 -5.73 -1.95
C VAL A 65 -13.48 -6.18 -3.27
N PHE A 66 -13.55 -7.47 -3.57
CA PHE A 66 -13.92 -7.94 -4.93
C PHE A 66 -15.33 -8.50 -5.07
N PHE A 67 -15.88 -9.15 -4.04
CA PHE A 67 -17.13 -9.91 -4.16
C PHE A 67 -18.28 -9.32 -3.35
N TYR A 68 -18.00 -8.76 -2.18
CA TYR A 68 -19.05 -8.26 -1.30
C TYR A 68 -19.69 -7.00 -1.87
N ASP A 69 -21.01 -6.98 -2.01
CA ASP A 69 -21.73 -5.78 -2.44
C ASP A 69 -22.05 -4.88 -1.23
N PHE A 70 -21.51 -3.66 -1.23
CA PHE A 70 -21.75 -2.66 -0.19
C PHE A 70 -22.96 -1.75 -0.49
N GLY A 71 -23.60 -1.94 -1.64
CA GLY A 71 -24.71 -1.12 -2.14
C GLY A 71 -24.27 0.26 -2.65
N ASP A 72 -25.25 1.17 -2.83
CA ASP A 72 -25.08 2.47 -3.49
C ASP A 72 -24.27 3.53 -2.70
N ARG A 73 -23.72 3.19 -1.53
CA ARG A 73 -22.95 4.13 -0.70
C ARG A 73 -21.46 4.07 -1.06
N GLU A 74 -20.79 5.23 -1.07
CA GLU A 74 -19.34 5.29 -1.23
C GLU A 74 -18.67 4.47 -0.12
N HIS A 75 -17.83 3.51 -0.51
CA HIS A 75 -17.18 2.58 0.39
C HIS A 75 -15.66 2.69 0.30
N VAL A 76 -14.95 2.39 1.39
CA VAL A 76 -13.48 2.51 1.47
C VAL A 76 -12.73 1.70 0.42
N PHE A 77 -13.35 0.66 -0.13
CA PHE A 77 -12.78 -0.16 -1.20
C PHE A 77 -13.12 0.30 -2.63
N GLN A 78 -13.96 1.32 -2.81
CA GLN A 78 -14.31 1.85 -4.15
C GLN A 78 -13.09 2.39 -4.93
N PRO A 79 -12.12 3.10 -4.32
CA PRO A 79 -10.90 3.49 -5.04
C PRO A 79 -10.09 2.27 -5.52
N ALA A 80 -9.99 1.22 -4.69
CA ALA A 80 -9.29 0.00 -5.04
C ALA A 80 -9.99 -0.76 -6.19
N ARG A 81 -11.33 -0.83 -6.16
CA ARG A 81 -12.13 -1.38 -7.27
C ARG A 81 -11.93 -0.63 -8.57
N ARG A 82 -11.95 0.72 -8.52
CA ARG A 82 -11.70 1.56 -9.70
C ARG A 82 -10.29 1.34 -10.26
N TRP A 83 -9.29 1.21 -9.41
CA TRP A 83 -7.93 0.87 -9.83
C TRP A 83 -7.86 -0.53 -10.48
N ALA A 84 -8.47 -1.55 -9.86
CA ALA A 84 -8.50 -2.90 -10.39
C ALA A 84 -9.22 -2.98 -11.74
N ALA A 85 -10.34 -2.27 -11.89
CA ALA A 85 -11.07 -2.16 -13.16
C ALA A 85 -10.20 -1.53 -14.26
N ARG A 86 -9.45 -0.47 -13.95
CA ARG A 86 -8.50 0.14 -14.89
C ARG A 86 -7.39 -0.83 -15.29
N LEU A 87 -6.86 -1.59 -14.35
CA LEU A 87 -5.87 -2.62 -14.66
C LEU A 87 -6.48 -3.69 -15.59
N HIS A 88 -7.68 -4.17 -15.27
CA HIS A 88 -8.36 -5.14 -16.10
C HIS A 88 -8.58 -4.62 -17.53
N THR A 89 -9.00 -3.37 -17.71
CA THR A 89 -9.12 -2.77 -19.06
C THR A 89 -7.78 -2.61 -19.77
N SER A 90 -6.70 -2.33 -19.04
CA SER A 90 -5.35 -2.22 -19.63
C SER A 90 -4.80 -3.56 -20.12
N PHE A 91 -5.14 -4.65 -19.45
CA PHE A 91 -4.68 -6.00 -19.80
C PHE A 91 -5.64 -6.72 -20.75
N VAL A 92 -6.94 -6.48 -20.61
CA VAL A 92 -8.00 -7.05 -21.46
C VAL A 92 -8.38 -6.04 -22.54
N THR A 93 -7.37 -5.62 -23.29
CA THR A 93 -7.53 -4.91 -24.56
C THR A 93 -7.07 -5.85 -25.68
N LEU A 94 -7.70 -5.75 -26.85
CA LEU A 94 -7.28 -6.52 -28.01
C LEU A 94 -5.82 -6.21 -28.33
N SER A 95 -5.04 -7.22 -28.67
CA SER A 95 -3.75 -6.99 -29.30
C SER A 95 -3.97 -6.31 -30.67
N PRO A 96 -3.03 -5.49 -31.17
CA PRO A 96 -3.19 -4.82 -32.46
C PRO A 96 -3.49 -5.78 -33.63
N ALA A 97 -3.04 -7.04 -33.52
CA ALA A 97 -3.32 -8.10 -34.49
C ALA A 97 -4.77 -8.58 -34.41
N GLU A 98 -5.32 -8.78 -33.21
CA GLU A 98 -6.73 -9.17 -33.03
C GLU A 98 -7.68 -8.04 -33.44
N GLU A 99 -7.31 -6.78 -33.19
CA GLU A 99 -8.10 -5.63 -33.66
C GLU A 99 -8.17 -5.57 -35.20
N GLY A 100 -7.08 -5.92 -35.90
CA GLY A 100 -7.05 -6.00 -37.35
C GLY A 100 -7.93 -7.11 -37.92
N LEU A 101 -8.01 -8.26 -37.24
CA LEU A 101 -8.87 -9.37 -37.63
C LEU A 101 -10.36 -9.03 -37.50
N ILE A 102 -10.74 -8.32 -36.43
CA ILE A 102 -12.13 -7.87 -36.25
C ILE A 102 -12.52 -6.84 -37.31
N LYS A 103 -11.64 -5.87 -37.62
CA LYS A 103 -11.91 -4.88 -38.67
C LYS A 103 -12.03 -5.52 -40.06
N ALA A 104 -11.17 -6.49 -40.36
CA ALA A 104 -11.25 -7.23 -41.62
C ALA A 104 -12.54 -8.08 -41.73
N ASP A 105 -12.98 -8.70 -40.63
CA ASP A 105 -14.25 -9.46 -40.59
C ASP A 105 -15.47 -8.55 -40.80
N ASP A 106 -15.53 -7.39 -40.13
CA ASP A 106 -16.59 -6.40 -40.31
C ASP A 106 -16.66 -5.88 -41.76
N GLU A 107 -15.51 -5.55 -42.39
CA GLU A 107 -15.46 -5.11 -43.78
C GLU A 107 -15.93 -6.18 -44.78
N THR A 108 -15.75 -7.46 -44.46
CA THR A 108 -16.25 -8.57 -45.28
C THR A 108 -17.73 -8.85 -45.08
N ARG A 109 -18.29 -8.53 -43.91
CA ARG A 109 -19.70 -8.81 -43.57
C ARG A 109 -20.68 -7.76 -44.12
N ASP A 110 -20.18 -6.56 -44.42
CA ASP A 110 -20.95 -5.47 -45.01
C ASP A 110 -20.96 -5.48 -46.57
N LYS A 111 -20.36 -6.50 -47.21
CA LYS A 111 -20.42 -6.75 -48.66
C LYS A 111 -21.42 -7.85 -49.01
#